data_AF-A0A6B3D2C9-F1
#
_entry.id   AF-A0A6B3D2C9-F1
#
_cell.length_a   1.000
_cell.length_b   1.000
_cell.length_c   1.000
_cell.angle_alpha   90.00
_cell.angle_beta   90.00
_cell.angle_gamma   90.00
#
_symmetry.space_group_name_H-M   'P 1'
#
loop_
_entity.id
_entity.type
_entity.pdbx_description
1 polymer ?
#
loop_
_entity_poly.entity_id
_entity_poly.type
_entity_poly.pdbx_seq_one_letter_code
_entity_poly.pdbx_strand_id
1 'polypeptide(L)'
;MPDISLTTVVLLCLAALAAGWIDAVVGGGGLLLLPALLLGLPAGTPAAHALGTNKAVAIVGTTGAAVTYARKAPVDVRTAVRIGLAAL
;
A
#
# COMPACT_ATOMS: atom_id res chain seq x y z
N MET A 1 8.28 23.94 -10.04
CA MET A 1 8.06 22.70 -9.26
C MET A 1 8.66 21.60 -10.11
N PRO A 2 9.55 20.72 -9.63
CA PRO A 2 10.08 19.65 -10.48
C PRO A 2 8.91 18.78 -10.92
N ASP A 3 8.55 18.87 -12.19
CA ASP A 3 7.37 18.23 -12.74
C ASP A 3 7.61 16.71 -12.77
N ILE A 4 6.78 15.96 -12.06
CA ILE A 4 6.80 14.50 -12.14
C ILE A 4 6.30 14.14 -13.53
N SER A 5 7.18 13.57 -14.36
CA SER A 5 6.82 13.14 -15.72
C SER A 5 5.65 12.16 -15.67
N LEU A 6 4.74 12.26 -16.65
CA LEU A 6 3.58 11.36 -16.76
C LEU A 6 3.99 9.89 -16.72
N THR A 7 5.12 9.55 -17.34
CA THR A 7 5.70 8.21 -17.31
C THR A 7 5.97 7.72 -15.88
N THR A 8 6.55 8.58 -15.04
CA THR A 8 6.85 8.25 -13.64
C THR A 8 5.57 8.05 -12.84
N VAL A 9 4.55 8.88 -13.04
CA VAL A 9 3.24 8.71 -12.37
C VAL A 9 2.62 7.36 -12.73
N VAL A 10 2.61 7.00 -14.01
CA VAL A 10 2.09 5.71 -14.48
C VAL A 10 2.86 4.54 -13.84
N LEU A 11 4.19 4.61 -13.80
CA LEU A 11 5.03 3.59 -13.17
C LEU A 11 4.76 3.46 -11.67
N LEU A 12 4.59 4.59 -10.95
CA LEU A 12 4.26 4.59 -9.53
C LEU A 12 2.86 3.99 -9.27
N CYS A 13 1.89 4.27 -10.13
CA CYS A 13 0.57 3.64 -10.04
C CYS A 13 0.65 2.12 -10.24
N LEU A 14 1.42 1.65 -11.22
CA LEU A 14 1.64 0.21 -11.44
C LEU A 14 2.35 -0.43 -10.25
N ALA A 15 3.36 0.24 -9.69
CA ALA A 15 4.06 -0.22 -8.49
C ALA A 15 3.13 -0.28 -7.28
N ALA A 16 2.24 0.70 -7.11
CA ALA A 16 1.25 0.70 -6.03
C ALA A 16 0.22 -0.43 -6.16
N LEU A 17 -0.23 -0.73 -7.39
CA LEU A 17 -1.11 -1.87 -7.67
C LEU A 17 -0.40 -3.20 -7.37
N ALA A 18 0.83 -3.36 -7.84
CA ALA A 18 1.63 -4.55 -7.56
C ALA A 18 1.92 -4.72 -6.06
N ALA A 19 2.26 -3.64 -5.37
CA ALA A 19 2.47 -3.62 -3.92
C ALA A 19 1.21 -4.06 -3.16
N GLY A 20 0.04 -3.53 -3.52
CA GLY A 20 -1.24 -3.93 -2.91
C GLY A 20 -1.57 -5.41 -3.15
N TRP A 21 -1.27 -5.93 -4.35
CA TRP A 21 -1.41 -7.36 -4.64
C TRP A 21 -0.45 -8.23 -3.82
N ILE A 22 0.83 -7.87 -3.74
CA ILE A 22 1.83 -8.60 -2.93
C ILE A 22 1.44 -8.60 -1.46
N ASP A 23 0.98 -7.45 -0.95
CA ASP A 23 0.55 -7.33 0.44
C ASP A 23 -0.62 -8.27 0.76
N ALA A 24 -1.53 -8.48 -0.20
CA ALA A 24 -2.64 -9.40 -0.05
C ALA A 24 -2.25 -10.89 -0.14
N VAL A 25 -1.10 -11.24 -0.73
CA VAL A 25 -0.64 -12.64 -0.92
C VAL A 25 0.38 -13.07 0.14
N VAL A 26 1.43 -12.27 0.35
CA VAL A 26 2.59 -12.59 1.20
C VAL A 26 2.73 -11.61 2.37
N GLY A 27 2.17 -10.40 2.23
CA GLY A 27 2.42 -9.29 3.13
C GLY A 27 3.72 -8.54 2.81
N GLY A 28 3.79 -7.27 3.21
CA GLY A 28 5.01 -6.46 3.07
C GLY A 28 5.13 -5.73 1.72
N GLY A 29 4.01 -5.46 1.03
CA GLY A 29 4.00 -4.73 -0.24
C GLY A 29 4.65 -3.35 -0.18
N GLY A 30 4.72 -2.74 1.02
CA GLY A 30 5.44 -1.50 1.24
C GLY A 30 6.95 -1.58 1.00
N LEU A 31 7.56 -2.77 1.01
CA LEU A 31 8.97 -2.98 0.63
C LEU A 31 9.21 -2.81 -0.87
N LEU A 32 8.17 -3.03 -1.69
CA LEU A 32 8.22 -2.76 -3.13
C LEU A 32 7.92 -1.28 -3.41
N LEU A 33 6.91 -0.72 -2.76
CA LEU A 33 6.46 0.64 -3.04
C LEU A 33 7.43 1.71 -2.51
N LEU A 34 8.08 1.49 -1.36
CA LEU A 34 9.03 2.45 -0.79
C LEU A 34 10.21 2.77 -1.72
N PRO A 35 10.99 1.81 -2.26
CA PRO A 35 12.05 2.11 -3.20
C PRO A 35 11.51 2.72 -4.51
N ALA A 36 10.34 2.32 -4.98
CA ALA A 36 9.70 2.95 -6.14
C ALA A 36 9.41 4.44 -5.90
N LEU A 37 8.90 4.80 -4.72
CA LEU A 37 8.67 6.19 -4.33
C LEU A 37 9.99 6.95 -4.17
N LEU A 38 10.99 6.37 -3.52
CA LEU A 38 12.29 7.03 -3.31
C LEU A 38 13.03 7.31 -4.63
N LEU A 39 12.88 6.43 -5.63
CA LEU A 39 13.47 6.61 -6.95
C LEU A 39 12.62 7.49 -7.89
N GLY A 40 11.29 7.44 -7.75
CA GLY A 40 10.35 8.17 -8.62
C GLY A 40 10.06 9.60 -8.18
N LEU A 41 10.21 9.92 -6.88
CA LEU A 41 10.00 11.26 -6.38
C LEU A 41 11.20 12.19 -6.67
N PRO A 42 10.96 13.50 -6.86
CA PRO A 42 12.04 14.46 -7.11
C PRO A 42 13.12 14.48 -6.02
N ALA A 43 14.36 14.70 -6.43
CA ALA A 43 15.48 14.85 -5.51
C ALA A 43 15.21 16.02 -4.54
N GLY A 44 15.29 15.74 -3.23
CA GLY A 44 14.95 16.69 -2.17
C GLY A 44 13.55 16.50 -1.58
N THR A 45 12.75 15.54 -2.05
CA THR A 45 11.49 15.19 -1.39
C THR A 45 11.76 14.66 0.02
N PRO A 46 11.19 15.26 1.08
CA PRO A 46 11.38 14.78 2.44
C PRO A 46 11.00 13.31 2.58
N ALA A 47 11.85 12.51 3.24
CA ALA A 47 11.61 11.08 3.45
C ALA A 47 10.27 10.80 4.14
N ALA A 48 9.80 11.73 4.98
CA ALA A 48 8.50 11.67 5.63
C ALA A 48 7.33 11.59 4.62
N HIS A 49 7.41 12.25 3.46
CA HIS A 49 6.38 12.15 2.43
C HIS A 49 6.38 10.76 1.78
N ALA A 50 7.55 10.23 1.40
CA ALA A 50 7.64 8.89 0.82
C ALA A 50 7.14 7.81 1.79
N LEU A 51 7.53 7.90 3.07
CA LEU A 51 7.08 6.98 4.12
C LEU A 51 5.57 7.12 4.40
N GLY A 52 5.07 8.35 4.46
CA GLY A 52 3.64 8.64 4.64
C GLY A 52 2.80 8.08 3.50
N THR A 53 3.19 8.33 2.25
CA THR A 53 2.52 7.77 1.07
C THR A 53 2.57 6.25 1.07
N ASN A 54 3.72 5.65 1.40
CA ASN A 54 3.85 4.20 1.49
C ASN A 54 2.86 3.59 2.50
N LYS A 55 2.72 4.20 3.69
CA LYS A 55 1.77 3.74 4.72
C LYS A 55 0.32 3.97 4.32
N ALA A 56 0.00 5.10 3.70
CA ALA A 56 -1.36 5.37 3.21
C ALA A 56 -1.79 4.33 2.17
N VAL A 57 -0.92 4.03 1.20
CA VAL A 57 -1.21 3.01 0.18
C VAL A 57 -1.34 1.62 0.80
N ALA A 58 -0.48 1.25 1.76
CA ALA A 58 -0.61 -0.01 2.48
C ALA A 58 -1.97 -0.13 3.18
N ILE A 59 -2.38 0.88 3.95
CA ILE A 59 -3.69 0.87 4.65
C ILE A 59 -4.85 0.68 3.67
N VAL A 60 -4.87 1.43 2.57
CA VAL A 60 -5.94 1.33 1.56
C VAL A 60 -5.91 -0.05 0.88
N GLY A 61 -4.74 -0.54 0.51
CA GLY A 61 -4.56 -1.86 -0.12
C GLY A 61 -5.01 -3.01 0.78
N THR A 62 -4.52 -3.06 2.02
CA THR A 62 -4.89 -4.08 3.01
C THR A 62 -6.38 -3.99 3.36
N THR A 63 -6.95 -2.78 3.48
CA THR A 63 -8.40 -2.60 3.74
C THR A 63 -9.24 -3.10 2.57
N GLY A 64 -8.85 -2.79 1.33
CA GLY A 64 -9.54 -3.30 0.13
C GLY A 64 -9.48 -4.82 0.02
N ALA A 65 -8.34 -5.42 0.35
CA ALA A 65 -8.18 -6.88 0.42
C ALA A 65 -9.07 -7.48 1.51
N ALA A 66 -9.08 -6.90 2.72
CA ALA A 66 -9.92 -7.34 3.83
C ALA A 66 -11.42 -7.31 3.47
N VAL A 67 -11.89 -6.24 2.83
CA VAL A 67 -13.29 -6.14 2.35
C VAL A 67 -13.58 -7.21 1.29
N THR A 68 -12.64 -7.44 0.37
CA THR A 68 -12.81 -8.45 -0.69
C THR A 68 -12.90 -9.86 -0.10
N TYR A 69 -12.03 -10.20 0.86
CA TYR A 69 -12.06 -11.48 1.55
C TYR A 69 -13.32 -11.66 2.39
N ALA A 70 -13.73 -10.63 3.14
CA ALA A 70 -14.95 -10.67 3.95
C ALA A 70 -16.22 -10.89 3.11
N ARG A 71 -16.23 -10.45 1.84
CA ARG A 71 -17.36 -10.66 0.91
C ARG A 71 -17.35 -12.02 0.21
N LYS A 72 -16.18 -12.60 -0.04
CA LYS A 72 -16.03 -13.80 -0.87
C LYS A 72 -15.80 -15.09 -0.07
N ALA A 73 -15.27 -14.99 1.14
CA ALA A 73 -14.98 -16.13 2.00
C ALA A 73 -15.87 -16.09 3.26
N PRO A 74 -16.22 -17.25 3.85
CA PRO A 74 -16.92 -17.32 5.13
C PRO A 74 -15.95 -16.89 6.25
N VAL A 75 -15.79 -15.58 6.41
CA VAL A 75 -14.99 -14.98 7.48
C VAL A 75 -15.91 -14.66 8.66
N ASP A 76 -15.59 -15.21 9.84
CA ASP A 76 -16.24 -14.77 11.08
C ASP A 76 -15.72 -13.38 11.47
N VAL A 77 -16.45 -12.36 11.05
CA VAL A 77 -16.12 -10.94 11.27
C VAL A 77 -15.92 -10.63 12.75
N ARG A 78 -16.64 -11.31 13.66
CA ARG A 78 -16.49 -11.06 15.10
C ARG A 78 -15.10 -11.47 15.59
N THR A 79 -14.64 -12.62 15.12
CA THR A 79 -13.31 -13.14 15.45
C THR A 79 -12.23 -12.31 14.76
N ALA A 80 -12.42 -11.95 13.48
CA ALA A 80 -11.49 -11.10 12.73
C ALA A 80 -11.30 -9.72 13.39
N VAL A 81 -12.37 -9.06 13.85
CA VAL A 81 -12.29 -7.77 14.53
C VAL A 81 -11.58 -7.89 15.88
N ARG A 82 -11.84 -8.95 16.66
CA ARG A 82 -11.16 -9.17 17.95
C ARG A 82 -9.66 -9.35 17.78
N ILE A 83 -9.25 -10.15 16.79
CA ILE A 83 -7.83 -10.37 16.50
C ILE A 83 -7.19 -9.07 16.00
N GLY A 84 -7.88 -8.33 15.12
CA GLY A 84 -7.42 -7.03 14.63
C GLY A 84 -7.24 -5.99 15.74
N LEU A 85 -8.18 -5.91 16.69
CA LEU A 85 -8.08 -5.02 17.84
C LEU A 85 -6.95 -5.40 18.80
N ALA A 86 -6.66 -6.70 18.96
CA ALA A 86 -5.56 -7.16 19.79
C ALA A 86 -4.18 -6.93 19.14
N ALA A 87 -4.13 -6.77 17.81
CA ALA A 87 -2.91 -6.54 17.04
C ALA A 87 -2.56 -5.06 16.85
N LEU A 88 -3.47 -4.15 17.22
CA LEU A 88 -3.28 -2.69 17.18
C LEU A 88 -2.56 -2.20 18.44
#